data_AF-A0A7S1XUN4-F1
#
_entry.id   AF-A0A7S1XUN4-F1
#
_cell.length_a   1.000
_cell.length_b   1.000
_cell.length_c   1.000
_cell.angle_alpha   90.00
_cell.angle_beta   90.00
_cell.angle_gamma   90.00
#
_symmetry.space_group_name_H-M   'P 1'
#
loop_
_entity.id
_entity.type
_entity.pdbx_description
1 polymer ?
#
loop_
_entity_poly.entity_id
_entity_poly.type
_entity_poly.pdbx_seq_one_letter_code
_entity_poly.pdbx_strand_id
1 'polypeptide(L)'
;TASPKAAAQAAALAAGGARFLASPSLAITSDIRNQLSYEQVKGTGLANRCNEVVGTGSISVPASGYKLVDLCLEPKTFAVEEEVSTKKGEIEKQFVNTKLMTRQTYTLDGISGKLEGGGAITFKEEDGIDYAPTT
;
A
#
# COMPACT_ATOMS: atom_id res chain seq x y z
N THR A 1 -10.23 48.75 -12.36
CA THR A 1 -10.19 48.35 -10.95
C THR A 1 -9.45 47.02 -10.84
N ALA A 2 -8.36 47.03 -10.06
CA ALA A 2 -7.57 45.93 -9.47
C ALA A 2 -7.14 44.69 -10.30
N SER A 3 -5.81 44.58 -10.43
CA SER A 3 -4.91 43.44 -10.71
C SER A 3 -4.85 42.43 -9.52
N PRO A 4 -3.97 41.40 -9.43
CA PRO A 4 -2.89 40.98 -10.36
C PRO A 4 -2.57 39.45 -10.51
N LYS A 5 -1.80 39.17 -11.59
CA LYS A 5 -0.57 38.35 -11.77
C LYS A 5 -0.41 36.90 -11.23
N ALA A 6 0.02 36.09 -12.21
CA ALA A 6 1.03 35.02 -12.20
C ALA A 6 2.20 35.13 -11.19
N ALA A 7 2.61 33.95 -10.66
CA ALA A 7 3.96 33.52 -10.25
C ALA A 7 3.80 32.28 -9.33
N ALA A 8 4.57 31.19 -9.33
CA ALA A 8 5.89 30.93 -9.87
C ALA A 8 6.08 29.42 -10.08
N GLN A 9 6.52 29.02 -11.28
CA GLN A 9 7.47 27.93 -11.41
C GLN A 9 8.84 28.55 -11.14
N ALA A 10 9.56 28.05 -10.14
CA ALA A 10 10.96 28.39 -9.94
C ALA A 10 11.71 27.13 -9.53
N ALA A 11 12.52 26.64 -10.47
CA ALA A 11 13.57 25.67 -10.22
C ALA A 11 14.62 26.26 -9.25
N ALA A 12 15.09 25.45 -8.32
CA ALA A 12 16.33 25.69 -7.59
C ALA A 12 17.07 24.36 -7.37
N LEU A 13 17.90 23.99 -8.35
CA LEU A 13 19.06 23.15 -8.13
C LEU A 13 20.08 23.99 -7.36
N ALA A 14 20.24 23.74 -6.06
CA ALA A 14 21.34 24.28 -5.27
C ALA A 14 21.97 23.15 -4.46
N ALA A 15 23.26 22.99 -4.63
CA ALA A 15 24.11 21.97 -4.04
C ALA A 15 24.17 22.05 -2.50
N GLY A 16 24.22 20.89 -1.85
CA GLY A 16 24.58 20.75 -0.44
C GLY A 16 23.54 20.01 0.41
N GLY A 17 23.73 18.69 0.56
CA GLY A 17 23.10 17.91 1.63
C GLY A 17 21.58 17.88 1.63
N ALA A 18 20.96 17.25 0.63
CA ALA A 18 19.54 16.93 0.67
C ALA A 18 19.27 15.90 1.79
N ARG A 19 18.91 16.40 2.98
CA ARG A 19 18.07 15.62 3.88
C ARG A 19 16.74 15.47 3.17
N PHE A 20 16.49 14.28 2.62
CA PHE A 20 15.17 13.88 2.16
C PHE A 20 14.22 13.95 3.35
N LEU A 21 13.54 15.08 3.52
CA LEU A 21 12.29 15.09 4.27
C LEU A 21 11.36 14.17 3.50
N ALA A 22 11.05 13.02 4.08
CA ALA A 22 10.08 12.09 3.52
C ALA A 22 8.73 12.80 3.44
N SER A 23 8.43 13.38 2.28
CA SER A 23 7.08 13.80 1.91
C SER A 23 6.13 12.62 2.11
N PRO A 24 4.87 12.83 2.53
CA PRO A 24 3.89 11.77 2.61
C PRO A 24 3.81 11.11 1.23
N SER A 25 4.20 9.83 1.24
CA SER A 25 4.21 8.87 0.14
C SER A 25 3.52 9.31 -1.15
N LEU A 26 4.32 9.65 -2.16
CA LEU A 26 3.84 9.60 -3.54
C LEU A 26 3.47 8.15 -3.84
N ALA A 27 2.22 7.92 -4.20
CA ALA A 27 1.71 6.74 -4.87
C ALA A 27 2.75 6.23 -5.89
N ILE A 28 3.35 5.05 -5.67
CA ILE A 28 4.24 4.45 -6.66
C ILE A 28 3.41 3.60 -7.60
N THR A 29 3.33 3.98 -8.87
CA THR A 29 2.67 3.21 -9.90
C THR A 29 3.62 2.13 -10.45
N SER A 30 3.08 1.12 -11.14
CA SER A 30 3.90 0.04 -11.70
C SER A 30 4.90 0.53 -12.75
N ASP A 31 4.56 1.54 -13.56
CA ASP A 31 5.45 2.15 -14.55
C ASP A 31 6.65 2.86 -13.91
N ILE A 32 6.44 3.54 -12.77
CA ILE A 32 7.52 4.16 -12.00
C ILE A 32 8.38 3.08 -11.34
N ARG A 33 7.76 2.09 -10.68
CA ARG A 33 8.50 0.99 -10.03
C ARG A 33 9.42 0.27 -11.02
N ASN A 34 8.92 -0.02 -12.22
CA ASN A 34 9.66 -0.77 -13.23
C ASN A 34 10.86 -0.01 -13.82
N GLN A 35 10.94 1.31 -13.61
CA GLN A 35 12.09 2.13 -14.01
C GLN A 35 13.20 2.18 -12.96
N LEU A 36 12.91 1.76 -11.71
CA LEU A 36 13.88 1.78 -10.62
C LEU A 36 14.74 0.51 -10.67
N SER A 37 16.05 0.69 -10.51
CA SER A 37 16.95 -0.44 -10.29
C SER A 37 16.82 -0.97 -8.85
N TYR A 38 17.26 -2.21 -8.65
CA TYR A 38 17.32 -2.82 -7.32
C TYR A 38 18.05 -1.93 -6.31
N GLU A 39 19.20 -1.34 -6.69
CA GLU A 39 19.98 -0.48 -5.79
C GLU A 39 19.28 0.85 -5.48
N GLN A 40 18.40 1.33 -6.36
CA GLN A 40 17.58 2.51 -6.10
C GLN A 40 16.42 2.21 -5.13
N VAL A 41 15.91 0.97 -5.13
CA VAL A 41 14.82 0.54 -4.23
C VAL A 41 15.36 0.14 -2.86
N LYS A 42 16.53 -0.49 -2.82
CA LYS A 42 17.14 -1.05 -1.60
C LYS A 42 17.28 0.00 -0.50
N GLY A 43 16.72 -0.30 0.67
CA GLY A 43 16.81 0.55 1.86
C GLY A 43 15.85 1.76 1.89
N THR A 44 15.11 2.03 0.80
CA THR A 44 14.11 3.11 0.76
C THR A 44 12.80 2.75 1.45
N GLY A 45 12.52 1.45 1.57
CA GLY A 45 11.26 0.89 2.03
C GLY A 45 10.17 0.78 0.97
N LEU A 46 10.45 1.20 -0.28
CA LEU A 46 9.51 1.05 -1.40
C LEU A 46 9.18 -0.40 -1.73
N ALA A 47 10.09 -1.34 -1.45
CA ALA A 47 9.88 -2.77 -1.69
C ALA A 47 8.72 -3.37 -0.86
N ASN A 48 8.40 -2.79 0.31
CA ASN A 48 7.31 -3.27 1.17
C ASN A 48 6.00 -2.51 0.94
N ARG A 49 5.85 -1.79 -0.18
CA ARG A 49 4.61 -1.05 -0.52
C ARG A 49 3.93 -1.69 -1.70
N CYS A 50 2.60 -1.62 -1.79
CA CYS A 50 1.91 -2.02 -3.01
C CYS A 50 1.91 -0.88 -4.04
N ASN A 51 1.75 -1.24 -5.31
CA ASN A 51 1.60 -0.23 -6.37
C ASN A 51 0.20 0.40 -6.29
N GLU A 52 0.14 1.69 -6.59
CA GLU A 52 -1.13 2.39 -6.74
C GLU A 52 -1.57 2.44 -8.20
N VAL A 53 -2.88 2.45 -8.42
CA VAL A 53 -3.49 2.58 -9.73
C VAL A 53 -4.10 3.97 -9.83
N VAL A 54 -3.57 4.79 -10.74
CA VAL A 54 -4.11 6.13 -11.00
C VAL A 54 -5.07 6.06 -12.18
N GLY A 55 -6.36 6.24 -11.90
CA GLY A 55 -7.40 6.25 -12.92
C GLY A 55 -8.76 5.84 -12.37
N THR A 56 -9.79 6.00 -13.20
CA THR A 56 -11.15 5.56 -12.89
C THR A 56 -11.64 4.68 -14.03
N GLY A 57 -12.09 3.47 -13.73
CA GLY A 57 -12.55 2.51 -14.72
C GLY A 57 -13.02 1.21 -14.07
N SER A 58 -13.52 0.29 -14.88
CA SER A 58 -13.93 -1.04 -14.44
C SER A 58 -13.42 -2.11 -15.42
N ILE A 59 -13.21 -3.32 -14.89
CA ILE A 59 -12.79 -4.48 -15.67
C ILE A 59 -13.88 -5.55 -15.51
N SER A 60 -14.43 -6.01 -16.62
CA SER A 60 -15.38 -7.13 -16.61
C SER A 60 -14.61 -8.44 -16.43
N VAL A 61 -14.98 -9.23 -15.42
CA VAL A 61 -14.41 -10.55 -15.15
C VAL A 61 -15.37 -11.63 -15.68
N PRO A 62 -14.97 -12.41 -16.69
CA PRO A 62 -15.79 -13.51 -17.22
C PRO A 62 -15.99 -14.65 -16.22
N ALA A 63 -16.94 -15.54 -16.51
CA ALA A 63 -17.25 -16.68 -15.66
C ALA A 63 -16.09 -17.67 -15.44
N SER A 64 -15.13 -17.72 -16.36
CA SER A 64 -13.97 -18.60 -16.23
C SER A 64 -12.80 -18.11 -17.11
N GLY A 65 -11.64 -18.74 -16.94
CA GLY A 65 -10.46 -18.53 -17.78
C GLY A 65 -9.57 -17.36 -17.36
N TYR A 66 -9.85 -16.71 -16.24
CA TYR A 66 -9.05 -15.62 -15.70
C TYR A 66 -8.19 -16.09 -14.52
N LYS A 67 -7.00 -15.49 -14.43
CA LYS A 67 -6.08 -15.64 -13.32
C LYS A 67 -5.77 -14.24 -12.79
N LEU A 68 -5.92 -14.04 -11.48
CA LEU A 68 -5.36 -12.87 -10.82
C LEU A 68 -3.88 -13.15 -10.53
N VAL A 69 -3.02 -12.21 -10.88
CA VAL A 69 -1.57 -12.29 -10.68
C VAL A 69 -1.08 -10.99 -10.05
N ASP A 70 0.08 -11.05 -9.39
CA ASP A 70 0.71 -9.90 -8.73
C ASP A 70 -0.22 -9.20 -7.72
N LEU A 71 -1.08 -9.98 -7.04
CA LEU A 71 -1.89 -9.46 -5.94
C LEU A 71 -0.95 -9.11 -4.78
N CYS A 72 -0.98 -7.83 -4.40
CA CYS A 72 -0.23 -7.27 -3.29
C CYS A 72 -1.19 -6.72 -2.24
N LEU A 73 -0.96 -7.03 -0.97
CA LEU A 73 -1.73 -6.55 0.17
C LEU A 73 -0.79 -5.85 1.15
N GLU A 74 -0.96 -4.53 1.30
CA GLU A 74 -0.18 -3.70 2.23
C GLU A 74 -1.06 -3.27 3.42
N PRO A 75 -0.93 -3.94 4.58
CA PRO A 75 -1.50 -3.47 5.83
C PRO A 75 -1.12 -2.01 6.14
N LYS A 76 -2.11 -1.20 6.51
CA LYS A 76 -1.93 0.20 6.94
C LYS A 76 -2.10 0.38 8.45
N THR A 77 -2.85 -0.51 9.08
CA THR A 77 -3.12 -0.51 10.52
C THR A 77 -3.17 -1.94 11.02
N PHE A 78 -2.55 -2.18 12.18
CA PHE A 78 -2.68 -3.42 12.94
C PHE A 78 -3.47 -3.09 14.21
N ALA A 79 -4.60 -3.75 14.38
CA ALA A 79 -5.41 -3.63 15.58
C ALA A 79 -5.66 -5.02 16.16
N VAL A 80 -5.56 -5.13 17.48
CA VAL A 80 -5.75 -6.38 18.22
C VAL A 80 -6.96 -6.22 19.11
N GLU A 81 -7.81 -7.25 19.15
CA GLU A 81 -8.96 -7.28 20.06
C GLU A 81 -8.46 -7.49 21.49
N GLU A 82 -8.71 -6.51 22.36
CA GLU A 82 -8.36 -6.54 23.77
C GLU A 82 -9.60 -6.29 24.63
N GLU A 83 -9.57 -6.82 25.86
CA GLU A 83 -10.54 -6.50 26.90
C GLU A 83 -10.13 -5.20 27.60
N VAL A 84 -10.90 -4.13 27.36
CA VAL A 84 -10.62 -2.79 27.89
C VAL A 84 -11.62 -2.48 29.00
N SER A 85 -11.11 -2.02 30.15
CA SER A 85 -11.96 -1.51 31.22
C SER A 85 -12.43 -0.10 30.89
N THR A 86 -13.75 0.10 30.76
CA THR A 86 -14.32 1.43 30.61
C THR A 86 -14.14 2.24 31.89
N LYS A 87 -14.32 3.57 31.83
CA LYS A 87 -14.26 4.45 33.00
C LYS A 87 -15.27 4.07 34.11
N LYS A 88 -16.27 3.25 33.78
CA LYS A 88 -17.29 2.75 34.71
C LYS A 88 -16.95 1.36 35.29
N GLY A 89 -15.82 0.77 34.90
CA GLY A 89 -15.39 -0.56 35.36
C GLY A 89 -16.00 -1.73 34.59
N GLU A 90 -16.71 -1.48 33.49
CA GLU A 90 -17.23 -2.53 32.61
C GLU A 90 -16.11 -3.01 31.68
N ILE A 91 -16.01 -4.33 31.48
CA ILE A 91 -15.04 -4.94 30.57
C ILE A 91 -15.72 -5.12 29.21
N GLU A 92 -15.20 -4.45 28.19
CA GLU A 92 -15.69 -4.56 26.82
C GLU A 92 -14.55 -5.00 25.89
N LYS A 93 -14.88 -5.80 24.87
CA LYS A 93 -13.91 -6.18 23.83
C LYS A 93 -13.85 -5.09 22.78
N GLN A 94 -12.65 -4.60 22.52
CA GLN A 94 -12.41 -3.56 21.52
C GLN A 94 -11.11 -3.81 20.76
N PHE A 95 -11.12 -3.51 19.46
CA PHE A 95 -9.89 -3.43 18.67
C PHE A 95 -9.10 -2.18 19.05
N VAL A 96 -7.91 -2.38 19.59
CA VAL A 96 -6.96 -1.32 19.93
C VAL A 96 -5.82 -1.30 18.93
N ASN A 97 -5.38 -0.09 18.55
CA ASN A 97 -4.25 0.07 17.64
C ASN A 97 -2.95 -0.33 18.32
N THR A 98 -2.12 -1.09 17.62
CA THR A 98 -0.82 -1.55 18.13
C THR A 98 0.33 -0.75 17.54
N LYS A 99 1.55 -1.07 18.01
CA LYS A 99 2.81 -0.57 17.44
C LYS A 99 3.54 -1.74 16.81
N LEU A 100 3.86 -1.61 15.53
CA LEU A 100 4.59 -2.60 14.76
C LEU A 100 6.05 -2.68 15.21
N MET A 101 6.53 -3.89 15.47
CA MET A 101 7.88 -4.19 15.98
C MET A 101 8.80 -4.85 14.96
N THR A 102 8.24 -5.52 13.94
CA THR A 102 9.02 -6.29 12.95
C THR A 102 9.53 -5.48 11.75
N ARG A 103 9.40 -4.15 11.76
CA ARG A 103 9.79 -3.27 10.64
C ARG A 103 8.99 -3.60 9.38
N GLN A 104 9.55 -3.34 8.19
CA GLN A 104 8.86 -3.42 6.89
C GLN A 104 8.92 -4.84 6.30
N THR A 105 8.29 -5.80 6.97
CA THR A 105 8.26 -7.23 6.57
C THR A 105 6.86 -7.84 6.61
N TYR A 106 5.82 -7.02 6.39
CA TYR A 106 4.42 -7.38 6.66
C TYR A 106 3.53 -7.38 5.40
N THR A 107 4.05 -6.91 4.27
CA THR A 107 3.28 -6.84 3.02
C THR A 107 3.29 -8.22 2.36
N LEU A 108 2.12 -8.64 1.88
CA LEU A 108 1.97 -9.84 1.05
C LEU A 108 2.11 -9.42 -0.42
N ASP A 109 2.81 -10.20 -1.23
CA ASP A 109 3.13 -9.81 -2.60
C ASP A 109 3.21 -11.02 -3.54
N GLY A 110 3.04 -10.77 -4.83
CA GLY A 110 3.12 -11.80 -5.87
C GLY A 110 2.05 -12.89 -5.74
N ILE A 111 0.96 -12.65 -5.01
CA ILE A 111 -0.11 -13.62 -4.84
C ILE A 111 -0.80 -13.85 -6.18
N SER A 112 -1.06 -15.12 -6.51
CA SER A 112 -1.70 -15.51 -7.75
C SER A 112 -2.75 -16.59 -7.52
N GLY A 113 -3.73 -16.65 -8.41
CA GLY A 113 -4.78 -17.66 -8.29
C GLY A 113 -5.93 -17.46 -9.26
N LYS A 114 -6.88 -18.39 -9.22
CA LYS A 114 -8.00 -18.44 -10.14
C LYS A 114 -9.02 -17.35 -9.82
N LEU A 115 -9.47 -16.62 -10.84
CA LEU A 115 -10.46 -15.56 -10.72
C LEU A 115 -11.67 -15.89 -11.59
N GLU A 116 -12.84 -16.01 -10.96
CA GLU A 116 -14.10 -16.37 -11.62
C GLU A 116 -15.13 -15.25 -11.38
N GLY A 117 -15.84 -14.87 -12.44
CA GLY A 117 -16.87 -13.83 -12.43
C GLY A 117 -18.18 -14.30 -13.07
N GLY A 118 -18.81 -13.45 -13.89
CA GLY A 118 -20.13 -13.72 -14.49
C GLY A 118 -21.33 -13.53 -13.54
N GLY A 119 -21.07 -13.07 -12.32
CA GLY A 119 -22.05 -12.77 -11.27
C GLY A 119 -21.32 -12.16 -10.07
N ALA A 120 -21.21 -12.93 -8.98
CA ALA A 120 -20.29 -12.60 -7.90
C ALA A 120 -18.84 -12.90 -8.31
N ILE A 121 -17.89 -12.10 -7.83
CA ILE A 121 -16.46 -12.35 -8.03
C ILE A 121 -16.00 -13.36 -6.98
N THR A 122 -15.39 -14.45 -7.44
CA THR A 122 -14.73 -15.44 -6.59
C THR A 122 -13.26 -15.47 -6.94
N PHE A 123 -12.40 -15.24 -5.94
CA PHE A 123 -10.96 -15.40 -6.06
C PHE A 123 -10.52 -16.58 -5.18
N LYS A 124 -9.73 -17.49 -5.75
CA LYS A 124 -9.08 -18.58 -5.03
C LYS A 124 -7.58 -18.47 -5.22
N GLU A 125 -6.89 -18.15 -4.14
CA GLU A 125 -5.43 -18.11 -4.07
C GLU A 125 -4.83 -19.52 -4.29
N GLU A 126 -3.67 -19.57 -4.94
CA GLU A 126 -2.95 -20.80 -5.31
C GLU A 126 -1.43 -20.75 -5.10
N ASP A 127 -0.81 -19.57 -5.13
CA ASP A 127 0.64 -19.38 -5.00
C ASP A 127 0.99 -17.92 -4.63
N GLY A 128 2.20 -17.68 -4.12
CA GLY A 128 2.76 -16.36 -3.84
C GLY A 128 3.34 -16.21 -2.44
N ILE A 129 3.69 -14.97 -2.05
CA ILE A 129 4.09 -14.65 -0.67
C ILE A 129 2.82 -14.30 0.10
N ASP A 130 2.14 -15.33 0.60
CA ASP A 130 0.79 -15.29 1.17
C ASP A 130 0.74 -15.27 2.70
N TYR A 131 1.90 -15.34 3.37
CA TYR A 131 2.02 -15.18 4.82
C TYR A 131 3.20 -14.28 5.21
N ALA A 132 3.02 -13.52 6.30
CA ALA A 132 4.06 -12.64 6.84
C ALA A 132 4.02 -12.62 8.38
N PRO A 133 5.00 -13.24 9.08
CA PRO A 133 5.06 -13.19 10.54
C PRO A 133 5.33 -11.77 11.02
N THR A 134 4.42 -11.25 11.83
CA THR A 134 4.41 -9.85 12.29
C THR A 134 4.22 -9.81 13.80
N THR A 135 4.92 -8.89 14.47
CA THR A 135 4.79 -8.60 15.92
C THR A 135 4.59 -7.11 16.08
#